data_AF-A0A9D6V676-F1
#
_entry.id   AF-A0A9D6V676-F1
#
_cell.length_a   1.000
_cell.length_b   1.000
_cell.length_c   1.000
_cell.angle_alpha   90.00
_cell.angle_beta   90.00
_cell.angle_gamma   90.00
#
_symmetry.space_group_name_H-M   'P 1'
#
loop_
_entity.id
_entity.type
_entity.pdbx_description
1 polymer ?
#
loop_
_entity_poly.entity_id
_entity_poly.type
_entity_poly.pdbx_seq_one_letter_code
_entity_poly.pdbx_strand_id
1 'polypeptide(L)'
;DRLRDANGFPGGAATAYRQNYRLMAELGVMAGPTKIAVMSSWLSGPDRRGGYTNNINQGSLIDAIGSGATTGPVIVSGDLRYQSATSSNTGVYRPYSYLMVYAYGLGAYMNQDTNNGYVEDAMTYAGRMDYAVAANLNVYGSFFWADRVGNGYGWGYLAPNPTVDGDGRVFGAYRGTRTGAQVPVAVAPNIPDNNLGWEVDAGLDWKLLEGLVVNATFAYWQPGKWFNHACISKLNAGWNNPSTAANWGTIPNRNIDPIFGTEIKVSAEF
;
A
#
# COMPACT_ATOMS: atom_id res chain seq x y z
N ASP A 1 -1.03 -21.12 -4.66
CA ASP A 1 -0.22 -20.65 -3.52
C ASP A 1 -0.86 -21.01 -2.16
N ARG A 2 -1.20 -22.30 -1.94
CA ARG A 2 -1.60 -22.81 -0.62
C ARG A 2 -0.41 -22.99 0.33
N LEU A 3 0.80 -22.66 -0.12
CA LEU A 3 2.02 -22.62 0.69
C LEU A 3 2.13 -21.29 1.46
N ARG A 4 1.06 -20.50 1.58
CA ARG A 4 1.01 -19.29 2.40
C ARG A 4 -0.32 -19.12 3.14
N ASP A 5 -1.10 -20.19 3.28
CA ASP A 5 -2.25 -20.20 4.19
C ASP A 5 -1.78 -20.56 5.60
N ALA A 6 -2.00 -19.65 6.56
CA ALA A 6 -1.57 -19.79 7.95
C ALA A 6 -2.24 -20.98 8.70
N ASN A 7 -3.20 -21.66 8.08
CA ASN A 7 -4.00 -22.70 8.73
C ASN A 7 -3.50 -24.14 8.48
N GLY A 8 -2.41 -24.33 7.72
CA GLY A 8 -2.02 -25.67 7.23
C GLY A 8 -0.56 -26.09 7.41
N PHE A 9 0.24 -25.42 8.25
CA PHE A 9 1.67 -25.74 8.35
C PHE A 9 2.02 -26.75 9.46
N PRO A 10 2.70 -27.86 9.13
CA PRO A 10 3.24 -28.79 10.11
C PRO A 10 4.51 -28.16 10.72
N GLY A 11 4.40 -27.58 11.91
CA GLY A 11 5.59 -27.06 12.60
C GLY A 11 5.36 -26.09 13.76
N GLY A 12 4.14 -25.66 14.05
CA GLY A 12 3.87 -24.86 15.26
C GLY A 12 4.53 -23.48 15.29
N ALA A 13 4.87 -22.89 14.13
CA ALA A 13 5.31 -21.51 14.06
C ALA A 13 4.15 -20.60 14.53
N ALA A 14 4.39 -19.83 15.60
CA ALA A 14 3.39 -18.93 16.14
C ALA A 14 3.07 -17.82 15.12
N THR A 15 1.82 -17.76 14.68
CA THR A 15 1.32 -16.62 13.89
C THR A 15 1.44 -15.35 14.74
N ALA A 16 2.32 -14.42 14.35
CA ALA A 16 2.42 -13.13 15.02
C ALA A 16 1.24 -12.25 14.56
N TYR A 17 0.17 -12.20 15.36
CA TYR A 17 -0.95 -11.29 15.16
C TYR A 17 -0.56 -9.85 15.53
N ARG A 18 -0.06 -9.06 14.57
CA ARG A 18 -0.08 -7.59 14.70
C ARG A 18 -1.23 -7.02 13.90
N GLN A 19 -2.32 -6.71 14.61
CA GLN A 19 -3.36 -5.82 14.12
C GLN A 19 -2.76 -4.41 14.07
N ASN A 20 -2.37 -3.94 12.88
CA ASN A 20 -1.80 -2.61 12.72
C ASN A 20 -2.86 -1.63 12.20
N TYR A 21 -3.89 -1.45 13.01
CA TYR A 21 -4.90 -0.40 12.84
C TYR A 21 -4.99 0.32 14.18
N ARG A 22 -4.93 1.66 14.17
CA ARG A 22 -5.17 2.41 15.40
C ARG A 22 -6.65 2.40 15.72
N LEU A 23 -7.49 2.56 14.70
CA LEU A 23 -8.94 2.45 14.76
C LEU A 23 -9.44 1.82 13.45
N MET A 24 -10.28 0.80 13.54
CA MET A 24 -10.97 0.21 12.39
C MET A 24 -12.37 -0.22 12.84
N ALA A 25 -13.35 0.02 11.98
CA ALA A 25 -14.69 -0.54 12.10
C ALA A 25 -15.11 -1.13 10.75
N GLU A 26 -15.68 -2.32 10.78
CA GLU A 26 -16.34 -2.96 9.64
C GLU A 26 -17.73 -3.40 10.08
N LEU A 27 -18.73 -3.07 9.28
CA LEU A 27 -20.13 -3.42 9.51
C LEU A 27 -20.68 -4.05 8.25
N GLY A 28 -21.48 -5.09 8.41
CA GLY A 28 -22.13 -5.74 7.27
C GLY A 28 -23.51 -6.26 7.63
N VAL A 29 -24.36 -6.28 6.61
CA VAL A 29 -25.70 -6.86 6.66
C VAL A 29 -25.86 -7.85 5.52
N MET A 30 -26.67 -8.88 5.76
CA MET A 30 -26.97 -9.90 4.77
C MET A 30 -28.49 -10.08 4.71
N ALA A 31 -29.02 -10.11 3.49
CA ALA A 31 -30.42 -10.38 3.23
C ALA A 31 -30.54 -11.22 1.94
N GLY A 32 -31.03 -12.45 2.09
CA GLY A 32 -31.13 -13.39 0.98
C GLY A 32 -29.77 -13.65 0.31
N PRO A 33 -29.65 -13.50 -1.01
CA PRO A 33 -28.39 -13.74 -1.74
C PRO A 33 -27.39 -12.58 -1.64
N THR A 34 -27.75 -11.48 -0.98
CA THR A 34 -26.94 -10.25 -0.96
C THR A 34 -26.27 -10.05 0.38
N LYS A 35 -24.98 -9.69 0.35
CA LYS A 35 -24.24 -9.15 1.49
C LYS A 35 -23.73 -7.76 1.12
N ILE A 36 -23.88 -6.80 2.03
CA ILE A 36 -23.26 -5.48 1.94
C ILE A 36 -22.35 -5.32 3.15
N ALA A 37 -21.14 -4.83 2.93
CA ALA A 37 -20.18 -4.49 3.98
C ALA A 37 -19.61 -3.11 3.74
N VAL A 38 -19.38 -2.37 4.82
CA VAL A 38 -18.72 -1.07 4.82
C VAL A 38 -17.60 -1.07 5.85
N MET A 39 -16.53 -0.37 5.55
CA MET A 39 -15.36 -0.25 6.40
C MET A 39 -14.93 1.20 6.52
N SER A 40 -14.48 1.57 7.71
CA SER A 40 -13.66 2.76 7.91
C SER A 40 -12.45 2.39 8.75
N SER A 41 -11.29 2.92 8.39
CA SER A 41 -10.07 2.77 9.17
C SER A 41 -9.33 4.09 9.29
N TRP A 42 -8.54 4.20 10.35
CA TRP A 42 -7.62 5.30 10.55
C TRP A 42 -6.30 4.78 11.10
N LEU A 43 -5.21 5.12 10.41
CA LEU A 43 -3.85 4.92 10.87
C LEU A 43 -3.07 6.22 10.70
N SER A 44 -2.54 6.75 11.79
CA SER A 44 -1.69 7.92 11.73
C SER A 44 -0.41 7.65 10.95
N GLY A 45 0.10 8.69 10.31
CA GLY A 45 1.39 8.65 9.66
C GLY A 45 2.52 9.43 10.34
N PRO A 46 3.66 9.51 9.64
CA PRO A 46 4.74 10.42 10.00
C PRO A 46 4.28 11.89 10.00
N ASP A 47 4.77 12.67 10.96
CA ASP A 47 4.65 14.14 11.00
C ASP A 47 6.01 14.76 10.67
N ARG A 48 6.05 15.68 9.70
CA ARG A 48 7.25 16.43 9.33
C ARG A 48 7.03 17.93 9.54
N ARG A 49 7.71 18.47 10.54
CA ARG A 49 7.66 19.91 10.89
C ARG A 49 8.86 20.63 10.30
N GLY A 50 8.61 21.69 9.52
CA GLY A 50 9.66 22.53 8.94
C GLY A 50 10.58 21.84 7.93
N GLY A 51 10.21 20.65 7.42
CA GLY A 51 11.02 19.89 6.48
C GLY A 51 12.04 18.91 7.10
N TYR A 52 12.07 18.80 8.43
CA TYR A 52 12.99 17.94 9.17
C TYR A 52 12.25 16.79 9.85
N THR A 53 12.93 15.64 9.94
CA THR A 53 12.50 14.48 10.74
C THR A 53 13.33 14.31 12.01
N ASN A 54 14.17 15.28 12.38
CA ASN A 54 15.14 15.16 13.48
C ASN A 54 14.45 14.70 14.77
N ASN A 55 14.73 13.45 15.16
CA ASN A 55 14.30 12.81 16.40
C ASN A 55 12.79 12.72 16.66
N ILE A 56 11.94 12.96 15.65
CA ILE A 56 10.57 12.46 15.73
C ILE A 56 10.68 10.99 15.36
N ASN A 57 10.47 10.11 16.34
CA ASN A 57 10.24 8.69 16.08
C ASN A 57 8.92 8.59 15.31
N GLN A 58 9.02 8.81 14.00
CA GLN A 58 7.97 8.67 13.04
C GLN A 58 7.72 7.17 12.98
N GLY A 59 6.86 6.68 13.85
CA GLY A 59 6.53 5.27 13.98
C GLY A 59 5.92 4.74 12.68
N SER A 60 6.75 4.48 11.69
CA SER A 60 6.61 3.35 10.80
C SER A 60 6.70 2.13 11.71
N LEU A 61 5.63 1.36 11.83
CA LEU A 61 5.68 0.10 12.57
C LEU A 61 6.51 -0.98 11.87
N ILE A 62 7.19 -0.63 10.75
CA ILE A 62 8.20 -1.45 10.10
C ILE A 62 9.60 -0.98 10.53
N ASP A 63 9.95 -1.24 11.79
CA ASP A 63 11.25 -1.84 12.06
C ASP A 63 11.03 -3.36 12.10
N ALA A 64 10.86 -3.94 10.91
CA ALA A 64 11.26 -5.32 10.71
C ALA A 64 12.78 -5.28 10.53
N ILE A 65 13.52 -5.40 11.63
CA ILE A 65 14.96 -5.70 11.64
C ILE A 65 15.75 -4.71 10.76
N GLY A 66 16.09 -3.52 11.27
CA GLY A 66 16.91 -2.62 10.46
C GLY A 66 17.58 -1.43 11.12
N SER A 67 17.09 -0.86 12.22
CA SER A 67 17.76 0.30 12.83
C SER A 67 18.97 -0.05 13.72
N GLY A 68 19.93 -0.79 13.17
CA GLY A 68 21.18 -1.15 13.82
C GLY A 68 22.25 -1.51 12.82
N ALA A 69 22.61 -0.58 11.94
CA ALA A 69 23.76 -0.76 11.06
C ALA A 69 25.04 -0.94 11.88
N THR A 70 25.61 -2.14 11.87
CA THR A 70 27.06 -2.34 11.89
C THR A 70 27.39 -3.67 11.21
N THR A 71 27.87 -3.58 9.97
CA THR A 71 28.82 -4.52 9.34
C THR A 71 28.61 -6.02 9.57
N GLY A 72 27.89 -6.68 8.67
CA GLY A 72 27.90 -8.14 8.52
C GLY A 72 26.71 -8.64 7.69
N PRO A 73 26.82 -9.79 6.99
CA PRO A 73 25.69 -10.39 6.29
C PRO A 73 24.75 -10.97 7.35
N VAL A 74 23.72 -10.22 7.72
CA VAL A 74 22.70 -10.71 8.66
C VAL A 74 21.76 -11.65 7.90
N ILE A 75 22.12 -12.93 7.91
CA ILE A 75 21.15 -14.02 7.78
C ILE A 75 20.35 -14.00 9.10
N VAL A 76 19.17 -13.38 9.12
CA VAL A 76 18.26 -13.56 10.27
C VAL A 76 17.56 -14.90 10.08
N SER A 77 18.13 -15.94 10.66
CA SER A 77 17.40 -17.15 10.99
C SER A 77 16.36 -16.81 12.06
N GLY A 78 15.06 -17.07 11.82
CA GLY A 78 14.13 -17.36 12.90
C GLY A 78 12.72 -16.78 12.78
N ASP A 79 12.56 -15.49 12.48
CA ASP A 79 11.26 -14.84 12.59
C ASP A 79 10.68 -14.50 11.21
N LEU A 80 10.31 -15.53 10.44
CA LEU A 80 9.38 -15.32 9.33
C LEU A 80 8.04 -14.91 9.94
N ARG A 81 7.73 -13.61 9.87
CA ARG A 81 6.51 -13.05 10.45
C ARG A 81 5.34 -13.38 9.52
N TYR A 82 4.63 -14.45 9.84
CA TYR A 82 3.46 -14.86 9.06
C TYR A 82 2.26 -13.96 9.37
N GLN A 83 1.87 -13.15 8.39
CA GLN A 83 0.67 -12.32 8.46
C GLN A 83 -0.58 -13.13 8.15
N SER A 84 -1.62 -12.96 8.96
CA SER A 84 -2.93 -13.59 8.71
C SER A 84 -3.54 -13.08 7.41
N ALA A 85 -3.99 -13.99 6.53
CA ALA A 85 -4.69 -13.62 5.30
C ALA A 85 -6.01 -12.87 5.56
N THR A 86 -6.57 -12.95 6.76
CA THR A 86 -7.89 -12.38 7.10
C THR A 86 -7.83 -11.20 8.05
N SER A 87 -6.81 -11.13 8.92
CA SER A 87 -6.73 -10.09 9.95
C SER A 87 -5.48 -9.21 9.85
N SER A 88 -4.56 -9.51 8.93
CA SER A 88 -3.46 -8.61 8.61
C SER A 88 -3.95 -7.40 7.83
N ASN A 89 -3.14 -6.34 7.85
CA ASN A 89 -3.41 -5.12 7.11
C ASN A 89 -3.72 -5.42 5.64
N THR A 90 -2.86 -6.18 4.96
CA THR A 90 -3.10 -6.62 3.57
C THR A 90 -4.39 -7.43 3.43
N GLY A 91 -4.65 -8.36 4.36
CA GLY A 91 -5.82 -9.25 4.31
C GLY A 91 -7.16 -8.54 4.45
N VAL A 92 -7.25 -7.58 5.36
CA VAL A 92 -8.48 -6.83 5.64
C VAL A 92 -8.90 -5.95 4.45
N TYR A 93 -7.94 -5.34 3.76
CA TYR A 93 -8.25 -4.44 2.63
C TYR A 93 -8.39 -5.16 1.29
N ARG A 94 -7.84 -6.37 1.13
CA ARG A 94 -7.90 -7.12 -0.14
C ARG A 94 -9.31 -7.29 -0.71
N PRO A 95 -10.37 -7.52 0.10
CA PRO A 95 -11.74 -7.59 -0.42
C PRO A 95 -12.24 -6.27 -1.03
N TYR A 96 -11.63 -5.14 -0.69
CA TYR A 96 -12.12 -3.81 -1.06
C TYR A 96 -11.25 -3.08 -2.08
N SER A 97 -9.93 -3.34 -2.08
CA SER A 97 -8.98 -2.74 -3.01
C SER A 97 -7.89 -3.72 -3.43
N TYR A 98 -7.83 -4.00 -4.72
CA TYR A 98 -6.79 -4.77 -5.38
C TYR A 98 -5.57 -3.94 -5.79
N LEU A 99 -5.74 -2.80 -6.48
CA LEU A 99 -4.57 -2.07 -7.02
C LEU A 99 -3.97 -1.14 -5.97
N MET A 100 -4.76 -0.19 -5.48
CA MET A 100 -4.31 0.92 -4.66
C MET A 100 -3.70 0.43 -3.34
N VAL A 101 -4.36 -0.53 -2.68
CA VAL A 101 -3.84 -1.15 -1.46
C VAL A 101 -2.99 -2.37 -1.77
N TYR A 102 -3.57 -3.44 -2.31
CA TYR A 102 -2.90 -4.74 -2.35
C TYR A 102 -1.67 -4.78 -3.28
N ALA A 103 -1.74 -4.17 -4.47
CA ALA A 103 -0.62 -4.13 -5.40
C ALA A 103 0.35 -2.96 -5.15
N TYR A 104 -0.16 -1.79 -4.72
CA TYR A 104 0.60 -0.54 -4.73
C TYR A 104 0.87 0.05 -3.33
N GLY A 105 0.24 -0.45 -2.27
CA GLY A 105 0.56 -0.08 -0.88
C GLY A 105 0.42 1.42 -0.59
N LEU A 106 -0.57 2.06 -1.21
CA LEU A 106 -0.79 3.51 -1.15
C LEU A 106 0.42 4.34 -1.60
N GLY A 107 1.36 3.71 -2.34
CA GLY A 107 2.57 4.32 -2.88
C GLY A 107 3.77 4.38 -1.94
N ALA A 108 3.66 4.04 -0.66
CA ALA A 108 4.78 4.21 0.28
C ALA A 108 5.14 2.97 1.08
N TYR A 109 4.24 1.98 1.21
CA TYR A 109 4.43 0.89 2.15
C TYR A 109 4.13 -0.45 1.51
N MET A 110 5.18 -1.24 1.35
CA MET A 110 5.11 -2.64 0.96
C MET A 110 5.58 -3.50 2.12
N ASN A 111 4.85 -4.58 2.38
CA ASN A 111 5.27 -5.58 3.33
C ASN A 111 6.43 -6.40 2.73
N GLN A 112 7.58 -6.43 3.41
CA GLN A 112 8.77 -7.17 2.96
C GLN A 112 8.58 -8.69 2.96
N ASP A 113 7.70 -9.21 3.81
CA ASP A 113 7.46 -10.66 3.95
C ASP A 113 6.56 -11.19 2.82
N THR A 114 5.57 -10.40 2.40
CA THR A 114 4.57 -10.83 1.40
C THR A 114 4.73 -10.15 0.05
N ASN A 115 5.52 -9.08 -0.04
CA ASN A 115 5.58 -8.15 -1.17
C ASN A 115 4.21 -7.57 -1.58
N ASN A 116 3.23 -7.62 -0.69
CA ASN A 116 1.95 -6.98 -0.91
C ASN A 116 1.94 -5.60 -0.26
N GLY A 117 1.11 -4.72 -0.80
CA GLY A 117 0.93 -3.40 -0.25
C GLY A 117 0.27 -3.41 1.12
N TYR A 118 0.51 -2.33 1.84
CA TYR A 118 0.20 -2.16 3.24
C TYR A 118 -0.32 -0.74 3.46
N VAL A 119 -1.47 -0.61 4.15
CA VAL A 119 -2.05 0.69 4.50
C VAL A 119 -1.36 1.24 5.72
N GLU A 120 -0.61 2.32 5.52
CA GLU A 120 -0.08 3.15 6.59
C GLU A 120 -0.14 4.62 6.21
N ASP A 121 -0.26 5.47 7.23
CA ASP A 121 -0.54 6.88 7.07
C ASP A 121 -1.76 7.12 6.18
N ALA A 122 -2.92 6.62 6.60
CA ALA A 122 -4.14 6.79 5.83
C ALA A 122 -5.40 6.70 6.70
N MET A 123 -6.40 7.47 6.29
CA MET A 123 -7.80 7.25 6.59
C MET A 123 -8.43 6.62 5.37
N THR A 124 -9.15 5.54 5.56
CA THR A 124 -9.76 4.79 4.46
C THR A 124 -11.24 4.57 4.70
N TYR A 125 -11.98 4.56 3.60
CA TYR A 125 -13.39 4.22 3.56
C TYR A 125 -13.60 3.22 2.45
N ALA A 126 -14.39 2.19 2.73
CA ALA A 126 -14.68 1.19 1.73
C ALA A 126 -16.12 0.68 1.84
N GLY A 127 -16.65 0.26 0.71
CA GLY A 127 -17.91 -0.47 0.61
C GLY A 127 -17.73 -1.64 -0.33
N ARG A 128 -18.36 -2.77 0.00
CA ARG A 128 -18.42 -3.95 -0.85
C ARG A 128 -19.83 -4.52 -0.85
N MET A 129 -20.27 -4.98 -2.01
CA MET A 129 -21.49 -5.74 -2.19
C MET A 129 -21.14 -7.07 -2.86
N ASP A 130 -21.61 -8.15 -2.26
CA ASP A 130 -21.53 -9.51 -2.80
C ASP A 130 -22.95 -10.01 -3.12
N TYR A 131 -23.09 -10.72 -4.22
CA TYR A 131 -24.35 -11.31 -4.67
C TYR A 131 -24.14 -12.75 -5.17
N ALA A 132 -24.82 -13.70 -4.52
CA ALA A 132 -24.86 -15.09 -4.93
C ALA A 132 -25.79 -15.26 -6.14
N VAL A 133 -25.22 -15.31 -7.35
CA VAL A 133 -25.96 -15.54 -8.61
C VAL A 133 -26.46 -16.98 -8.67
N ALA A 134 -25.65 -17.92 -8.19
CA ALA A 134 -25.98 -19.33 -8.08
C ALA A 134 -25.30 -19.94 -6.85
N ALA A 135 -25.66 -21.19 -6.50
CA ALA A 135 -25.05 -21.89 -5.37
C ALA A 135 -23.51 -22.05 -5.48
N ASN A 136 -22.97 -21.95 -6.70
CA ASN A 136 -21.55 -22.07 -7.01
C ASN A 136 -20.93 -20.80 -7.62
N LEU A 137 -21.68 -19.69 -7.74
CA LEU A 137 -21.22 -18.45 -8.37
C LEU A 137 -21.60 -17.24 -7.52
N ASN A 138 -20.59 -16.50 -7.07
CA ASN A 138 -20.73 -15.20 -6.43
C ASN A 138 -20.13 -14.13 -7.34
N VAL A 139 -20.77 -12.97 -7.41
CA VAL A 139 -20.21 -11.76 -8.01
C VAL A 139 -20.12 -10.67 -6.96
N TYR A 140 -19.16 -9.76 -7.12
CA TYR A 140 -18.99 -8.66 -6.19
C TYR A 140 -18.57 -7.38 -6.89
N GLY A 141 -18.85 -6.27 -6.21
CA GLY A 141 -18.30 -4.96 -6.53
C GLY A 141 -17.87 -4.25 -5.24
N SER A 142 -16.79 -3.49 -5.30
CA SER A 142 -16.33 -2.66 -4.19
C SER A 142 -15.95 -1.25 -4.64
N PHE A 143 -16.00 -0.34 -3.69
CA PHE A 143 -15.47 1.00 -3.79
C PHE A 143 -14.53 1.23 -2.61
N PHE A 144 -13.41 1.88 -2.86
CA PHE A 144 -12.43 2.21 -1.84
C PHE A 144 -11.93 3.64 -2.04
N TRP A 145 -11.79 4.38 -0.96
CA TRP A 145 -11.24 5.74 -0.93
C TRP A 145 -10.18 5.83 0.16
N ALA A 146 -9.10 6.57 -0.10
CA ALA A 146 -8.09 6.85 0.90
C ALA A 146 -7.56 8.30 0.84
N ASP A 147 -7.34 8.86 2.03
CA ASP A 147 -6.59 10.10 2.22
C ASP A 147 -5.44 9.86 3.20
N ARG A 148 -4.30 10.51 2.97
CA ARG A 148 -3.20 10.60 3.94
C ARG A 148 -3.66 11.32 5.21
N VAL A 149 -3.14 10.88 6.36
CA VAL A 149 -3.42 11.51 7.65
C VAL A 149 -2.30 12.46 8.05
N GLY A 150 -1.06 12.06 7.78
CA GLY A 150 0.17 12.73 8.09
C GLY A 150 0.66 13.60 6.95
N ASN A 151 1.34 14.68 7.32
CA ASN A 151 2.05 15.57 6.41
C ASN A 151 3.54 15.24 6.38
N GLY A 152 3.88 13.96 6.55
CA GLY A 152 5.26 13.50 6.72
C GLY A 152 6.09 13.59 5.45
N TYR A 153 5.47 13.52 4.27
CA TYR A 153 6.19 13.39 3.00
C TYR A 153 6.54 14.74 2.37
N GLY A 154 7.76 14.82 1.82
CA GLY A 154 8.20 15.95 1.02
C GLY A 154 7.94 15.75 -0.47
N TRP A 155 8.02 16.83 -1.24
CA TRP A 155 7.91 16.72 -2.70
C TRP A 155 9.02 15.86 -3.30
N GLY A 156 8.65 15.04 -4.29
CA GLY A 156 9.55 14.12 -4.96
C GLY A 156 9.97 12.93 -4.09
N TYR A 157 9.16 12.60 -3.07
CA TYR A 157 9.41 11.48 -2.16
C TYR A 157 9.63 10.16 -2.92
N LEU A 158 8.83 9.88 -3.94
CA LEU A 158 8.93 8.68 -4.77
C LEU A 158 9.81 8.97 -5.98
N ALA A 159 11.04 8.45 -5.93
CA ALA A 159 12.09 8.69 -6.91
C ALA A 159 12.62 7.37 -7.50
N PRO A 160 12.97 7.33 -8.79
CA PRO A 160 13.73 6.21 -9.33
C PRO A 160 15.15 6.23 -8.74
N ASN A 161 15.66 5.07 -8.33
CA ASN A 161 17.02 4.95 -7.80
C ASN A 161 18.06 5.24 -8.91
N PRO A 162 18.87 6.31 -8.80
CA PRO A 162 19.81 6.70 -9.86
C PRO A 162 21.05 5.80 -9.94
N THR A 163 21.28 4.95 -8.94
CA THR A 163 22.52 4.15 -8.79
C THR A 163 22.38 2.69 -9.23
N VAL A 164 21.23 2.29 -9.79
CA VAL A 164 20.99 0.87 -10.15
C VAL A 164 21.00 0.72 -11.66
N ASP A 165 22.10 0.18 -12.17
CA ASP A 165 22.10 -0.55 -13.44
C ASP A 165 21.12 -1.73 -13.31
N GLY A 166 19.91 -1.62 -13.88
CA GLY A 166 19.10 -2.79 -14.26
C GLY A 166 17.65 -2.90 -13.76
N ASP A 167 17.31 -2.51 -12.53
CA ASP A 167 16.06 -3.03 -11.90
C ASP A 167 14.86 -2.08 -11.88
N GLY A 168 14.99 -0.80 -12.30
CA GLY A 168 13.87 0.14 -12.32
C GLY A 168 13.25 0.46 -10.95
N ARG A 169 13.98 0.23 -9.85
CA ARG A 169 13.46 0.40 -8.47
C ARG A 169 13.08 1.85 -8.16
N VAL A 170 11.91 2.02 -7.56
CA VAL A 170 11.46 3.29 -6.95
C VAL A 170 11.74 3.23 -5.45
N PHE A 171 12.26 4.32 -4.87
CA PHE A 171 12.51 4.45 -3.45
C PHE A 171 11.84 5.71 -2.89
N GLY A 172 11.46 5.63 -1.61
CA GLY A 172 10.96 6.75 -0.83
C GLY A 172 12.10 7.49 -0.13
N ALA A 173 12.35 8.76 -0.48
CA ALA A 173 13.35 9.57 0.22
C ALA A 173 13.03 11.06 0.25
N TYR A 174 13.46 11.71 1.33
CA TYR A 174 13.35 13.15 1.48
C TYR A 174 14.29 13.88 0.51
N ARG A 175 13.75 14.83 -0.24
CA ARG A 175 14.51 15.70 -1.17
C ARG A 175 14.93 17.00 -0.48
N GLY A 176 16.20 17.36 -0.63
CA GLY A 176 16.78 18.57 -0.04
C GLY A 176 18.30 18.50 0.01
N THR A 177 18.94 19.66 0.18
CA THR A 177 20.39 19.77 0.40
C THR A 177 20.64 20.22 1.82
N ARG A 178 21.58 19.56 2.51
CA ARG A 178 22.05 19.91 3.85
C ARG A 178 23.50 20.37 3.76
N THR A 179 23.90 21.35 4.57
CA THR A 179 25.32 21.61 4.84
C THR A 179 25.91 20.51 5.73
N GLY A 180 27.25 20.48 5.83
CA GLY A 180 27.96 19.54 6.71
C GLY A 180 27.58 19.62 8.19
N ALA A 181 26.90 20.68 8.63
CA ALA A 181 26.34 20.82 9.98
C ALA A 181 24.90 20.28 10.12
N GLN A 182 24.41 19.51 9.14
CA GLN A 182 23.01 19.06 9.05
C GLN A 182 21.99 20.21 9.06
N VAL A 183 22.39 21.42 8.64
CA VAL A 183 21.49 22.57 8.45
C VAL A 183 21.03 22.56 6.98
N PRO A 184 19.75 22.33 6.70
CA PRO A 184 19.18 22.46 5.39
C PRO A 184 19.35 23.83 4.78
N VAL A 185 19.86 23.79 3.56
CA VAL A 185 19.99 24.95 2.68
C VAL A 185 18.78 25.03 1.77
N ALA A 186 18.20 23.88 1.42
CA ALA A 186 16.96 23.79 0.66
C ALA A 186 16.24 22.49 1.03
N VAL A 187 14.97 22.58 1.40
CA VAL A 187 14.14 21.42 1.79
C VAL A 187 12.90 21.39 0.93
N ALA A 188 12.57 20.22 0.39
CA ALA A 188 11.29 20.04 -0.28
C ALA A 188 10.14 20.34 0.69
N PRO A 189 9.13 21.14 0.31
CA PRO A 189 7.96 21.41 1.16
C PRO A 189 7.14 20.13 1.38
N ASN A 190 6.27 20.14 2.39
CA ASN A 190 5.33 19.03 2.61
C ASN A 190 4.42 18.92 1.40
N ILE A 191 3.99 17.70 1.10
CA ILE A 191 2.93 17.48 0.12
C ILE A 191 1.65 18.15 0.65
N PRO A 192 1.02 19.06 -0.11
CA PRO A 192 -0.11 19.85 0.37
C PRO A 192 -1.47 19.15 0.21
N ASP A 193 -1.51 18.02 -0.49
CA ASP A 193 -2.74 17.30 -0.83
C ASP A 193 -2.70 15.89 -0.24
N ASN A 194 -3.76 15.49 0.46
CA ASN A 194 -3.81 14.20 1.14
C ASN A 194 -4.46 13.11 0.27
N ASN A 195 -5.11 13.46 -0.83
CA ASN A 195 -5.92 12.52 -1.60
C ASN A 195 -5.05 11.47 -2.30
N LEU A 196 -5.23 10.21 -1.91
CA LEU A 196 -4.59 9.04 -2.53
C LEU A 196 -5.43 8.48 -3.68
N GLY A 197 -6.70 8.85 -3.74
CA GLY A 197 -7.61 8.53 -4.82
C GLY A 197 -8.71 7.58 -4.41
N TRP A 198 -9.36 7.03 -5.42
CA TRP A 198 -10.44 6.08 -5.27
C TRP A 198 -10.29 4.93 -6.25
N GLU A 199 -10.78 3.77 -5.84
CA GLU A 199 -10.73 2.54 -6.59
C GLU A 199 -12.11 1.88 -6.63
N VAL A 200 -12.44 1.30 -7.77
CA VAL A 200 -13.59 0.43 -7.95
C VAL A 200 -13.09 -0.93 -8.42
N ASP A 201 -13.49 -1.97 -7.71
CA ASP A 201 -13.23 -3.35 -8.14
C ASP A 201 -14.55 -4.05 -8.47
N ALA A 202 -14.47 -4.97 -9.41
CA ALA A 202 -15.54 -5.90 -9.74
C ALA A 202 -14.94 -7.29 -9.93
N GLY A 203 -15.62 -8.33 -9.46
CA GLY A 203 -15.10 -9.67 -9.58
C GLY A 203 -16.14 -10.76 -9.40
N LEU A 204 -15.65 -11.99 -9.52
CA LEU A 204 -16.46 -13.20 -9.34
C LEU A 204 -15.63 -14.32 -8.76
N ASP A 205 -16.32 -15.17 -8.00
CA ASP A 205 -15.81 -16.43 -7.46
C ASP A 205 -16.74 -17.55 -7.96
N TRP A 206 -16.18 -18.46 -8.76
CA TRP A 206 -16.94 -19.53 -9.41
C TRP A 206 -16.34 -20.90 -9.10
N LYS A 207 -17.09 -21.72 -8.37
CA LYS A 207 -16.82 -23.16 -8.22
C LYS A 207 -17.35 -23.90 -9.44
N LEU A 208 -16.47 -24.18 -10.40
CA LEU A 208 -16.82 -24.86 -11.66
C LEU A 208 -17.16 -26.34 -11.40
N LEU A 209 -16.31 -27.01 -10.63
CA LEU A 209 -16.45 -28.42 -10.25
C LEU A 209 -16.04 -28.58 -8.78
N GLU A 210 -16.26 -29.76 -8.22
CA GLU A 210 -15.63 -30.13 -6.97
C GLU A 210 -14.11 -30.11 -7.14
N GLY A 211 -13.42 -29.38 -6.26
CA GLY A 211 -11.98 -29.13 -6.38
C GLY A 211 -11.56 -28.05 -7.37
N LEU A 212 -12.41 -27.58 -8.31
CA LEU A 212 -12.04 -26.56 -9.32
C LEU A 212 -12.74 -25.21 -9.08
N VAL A 213 -11.94 -24.18 -8.79
CA VAL A 213 -12.42 -22.82 -8.50
C VAL A 213 -11.71 -21.80 -9.38
N VAL A 214 -12.47 -20.87 -9.95
CA VAL A 214 -11.98 -19.68 -10.67
C VAL A 214 -12.34 -18.44 -9.87
N ASN A 215 -11.38 -17.56 -9.65
CA ASN A 215 -11.58 -16.25 -9.04
C ASN A 215 -11.08 -15.21 -10.06
N ALA A 216 -11.88 -14.19 -10.34
CA ALA A 216 -11.48 -13.11 -11.23
C ALA A 216 -11.76 -11.77 -10.57
N THR A 217 -10.83 -10.82 -10.70
CA THR A 217 -10.95 -9.45 -10.22
C THR A 217 -10.53 -8.52 -11.34
N PHE A 218 -11.32 -7.47 -11.58
CA PHE A 218 -10.95 -6.29 -12.35
C PHE A 218 -10.96 -5.10 -11.39
N ALA A 219 -9.96 -4.23 -11.52
CA ALA A 219 -9.81 -3.05 -10.70
C ALA A 219 -9.56 -1.83 -11.59
N TYR A 220 -10.15 -0.70 -11.21
CA TYR A 220 -9.91 0.61 -11.78
C TYR A 220 -9.60 1.59 -10.66
N TRP A 221 -8.38 2.14 -10.69
CA TRP A 221 -7.89 3.09 -9.71
C TRP A 221 -7.63 4.44 -10.38
N GLN A 222 -8.22 5.50 -9.84
CA GLN A 222 -7.85 6.87 -10.16
C GLN A 222 -6.97 7.42 -9.03
N PRO A 223 -5.65 7.53 -9.21
CA PRO A 223 -4.78 8.10 -8.19
C PRO A 223 -5.14 9.56 -7.91
N GLY A 224 -5.08 9.92 -6.63
CA GLY A 224 -5.33 11.28 -6.17
C GLY A 224 -4.14 12.22 -6.34
N LYS A 225 -4.36 13.51 -6.03
CA LYS A 225 -3.39 14.58 -6.26
C LYS A 225 -2.14 14.47 -5.38
N TRP A 226 -2.13 13.69 -4.29
CA TRP A 226 -0.92 13.43 -3.51
C TRP A 226 0.24 12.95 -4.40
N PHE A 227 -0.05 12.08 -5.38
CA PHE A 227 0.93 11.53 -6.32
C PHE A 227 1.52 12.55 -7.31
N ASN A 228 0.91 13.72 -7.49
CA ASN A 228 1.51 14.81 -8.29
C ASN A 228 2.69 15.44 -7.60
N HIS A 229 2.68 15.43 -6.27
CA HIS A 229 3.74 15.97 -5.44
C HIS A 229 4.69 14.89 -4.94
N ALA A 230 4.24 13.65 -4.80
CA ALA A 230 5.09 12.55 -4.35
C ALA A 230 6.01 12.03 -5.46
N CYS A 231 5.47 11.80 -6.66
CA CYS A 231 6.22 11.13 -7.72
C CYS A 231 7.03 12.12 -8.58
N ILE A 232 8.29 11.76 -8.79
CA ILE A 232 9.14 12.45 -9.76
C ILE A 232 8.65 12.17 -11.19
N SER A 233 8.70 13.20 -12.03
CA SER A 233 8.35 13.12 -13.44
C SER A 233 9.57 13.42 -14.31
N LYS A 234 9.89 12.52 -15.25
CA LYS A 234 10.95 12.75 -16.24
C LYS A 234 10.62 13.89 -17.22
N LEU A 235 9.36 14.32 -17.28
CA LEU A 235 8.94 15.48 -18.06
C LEU A 235 9.40 16.81 -17.44
N ASN A 236 9.81 16.82 -16.16
CA ASN A 236 10.36 18.00 -15.52
C ASN A 236 11.86 18.12 -15.85
N ALA A 237 12.27 19.23 -16.45
CA ALA A 237 13.68 19.49 -16.74
C ALA A 237 14.49 19.56 -15.43
N GLY A 238 15.55 18.76 -15.34
CA GLY A 238 16.34 18.65 -14.11
C GLY A 238 15.65 17.85 -13.01
N TRP A 239 14.74 16.93 -13.34
CA TRP A 239 14.02 16.07 -12.39
C TRP A 239 14.93 15.35 -11.39
N ASN A 240 16.15 15.02 -11.79
CA ASN A 240 17.15 14.35 -10.95
C ASN A 240 17.80 15.30 -9.94
N ASN A 241 17.78 16.61 -10.16
CA ASN A 241 18.37 17.62 -9.28
C ASN A 241 17.40 18.01 -8.14
N PRO A 242 17.70 17.69 -6.87
CA PRO A 242 16.85 18.07 -5.73
C PRO A 242 16.99 19.57 -5.44
N SER A 243 16.24 20.40 -6.15
CA SER A 243 16.23 21.86 -5.97
C SER A 243 14.83 22.46 -6.12
N THR A 244 14.63 23.64 -5.53
CA THR A 244 13.42 24.44 -5.71
C THR A 244 13.21 24.84 -7.18
N ALA A 245 14.29 25.14 -7.92
CA ALA A 245 14.21 25.53 -9.33
C ALA A 245 13.64 24.42 -10.22
N ALA A 246 13.90 23.15 -9.87
CA ALA A 246 13.34 21.99 -10.56
C ALA A 246 12.05 21.48 -9.89
N ASN A 247 11.38 22.25 -9.03
CA ASN A 247 10.21 21.80 -8.26
C ASN A 247 10.40 20.44 -7.57
N TRP A 248 11.62 20.17 -7.11
CA TRP A 248 11.97 18.87 -6.51
C TRP A 248 11.69 17.68 -7.44
N GLY A 249 11.67 17.88 -8.74
CA GLY A 249 11.47 16.89 -9.79
C GLY A 249 10.02 16.52 -10.08
N THR A 250 9.06 17.23 -9.49
CA THR A 250 7.63 16.92 -9.64
C THR A 250 6.93 17.91 -10.55
N ILE A 251 5.71 17.57 -10.99
CA ILE A 251 4.85 18.47 -11.77
C ILE A 251 3.48 18.49 -11.09
N PRO A 252 3.26 19.41 -10.13
CA PRO A 252 2.02 19.46 -9.33
C PRO A 252 0.73 19.54 -10.15
N ASN A 253 0.78 20.19 -11.31
CA ASN A 253 -0.38 20.46 -12.16
C ASN A 253 -0.62 19.39 -13.23
N ARG A 254 0.10 18.26 -13.19
CA ARG A 254 -0.12 17.19 -14.18
C ARG A 254 -1.43 16.47 -13.91
N ASN A 255 -2.05 15.95 -14.96
CA ASN A 255 -3.10 14.95 -14.79
C ASN A 255 -2.43 13.59 -14.50
N ILE A 256 -3.08 12.78 -13.68
CA ILE A 256 -2.68 11.39 -13.47
C ILE A 256 -3.69 10.52 -14.19
N ASP A 257 -3.20 9.73 -15.13
CA ASP A 257 -4.03 8.76 -15.83
C ASP A 257 -4.47 7.66 -14.86
N PRO A 258 -5.70 7.15 -15.01
CA PRO A 258 -6.16 6.01 -14.23
C PRO A 258 -5.34 4.76 -14.55
N ILE A 259 -5.28 3.86 -13.58
CA ILE A 259 -4.62 2.55 -13.68
C ILE A 259 -5.71 1.49 -13.61
N PHE A 260 -5.64 0.49 -14.47
CA PHE A 260 -6.49 -0.69 -14.38
C PHE A 260 -5.65 -1.95 -14.28
N GLY A 261 -6.25 -3.01 -13.74
CA GLY A 261 -5.57 -4.27 -13.54
C GLY A 261 -6.56 -5.41 -13.36
N THR A 262 -6.09 -6.61 -13.67
CA THR A 262 -6.91 -7.81 -13.60
C THR A 262 -6.12 -8.94 -12.96
N GLU A 263 -6.79 -9.70 -12.10
CA GLU A 263 -6.30 -10.96 -11.56
C GLU A 263 -7.26 -12.08 -11.96
N ILE A 264 -6.73 -13.18 -12.51
CA ILE A 264 -7.49 -14.41 -12.73
C ILE A 264 -6.72 -15.54 -12.07
N LYS A 265 -7.36 -16.21 -11.11
CA LYS A 265 -6.78 -17.31 -10.35
C LYS A 265 -7.63 -18.56 -10.53
N VAL A 266 -7.03 -19.59 -11.12
CA VAL A 266 -7.60 -20.94 -11.20
C VAL A 266 -6.94 -21.80 -10.14
N SER A 267 -7.73 -22.49 -9.32
CA SER A 267 -7.26 -23.41 -8.28
C SER A 267 -7.94 -24.76 -8.46
N ALA A 268 -7.14 -25.82 -8.47
CA ALA A 268 -7.59 -27.20 -8.60
C ALA A 268 -7.05 -28.03 -7.43
N GLU A 269 -7.89 -28.90 -6.88
CA GLU A 269 -7.53 -29.91 -5.89
C GLU A 269 -8.00 -31.26 -6.42
N PHE A 270 -7.09 -32.24 -6.39
CA PHE A 270 -7.26 -33.59 -6.92
C PHE A 270 -6.99 -34.60 -5.82
#